data_AF-M0NGC1-F1
#
_entry.id   AF-M0NGC1-F1
#
_cell.length_a   1.000
_cell.length_b   1.000
_cell.length_c   1.000
_cell.angle_alpha   90.00
_cell.angle_beta   90.00
_cell.angle_gamma   90.00
#
_symmetry.space_group_name_H-M   'P 1'
#
loop_
_entity.id
_entity.type
_entity.pdbx_description
1 polymer ?
#
loop_
_entity_poly.entity_id
_entity_poly.type
_entity_poly.pdbx_seq_one_letter_code
_entity_poly.pdbx_strand_id
1 'polypeptide(L)'
;MNTKMSHKCGACGETFTTLSRLRLHDCPEEASKSQDPLSSFDAFLDSISDGIEADMQRNVQEREKRGLEAASETLKTNLEVAAQGDVDAAFRSVAQYERELKEYHDAEDYDTYRGILWAFYEPAAEAIDEIATREGWDFLADLIDAYPRESPADEPLASPVIENAVGRHVVRTRLRDGVAAISVDALAYLGSFWESMGDVSGEESFTYGWGIGHPEYSVADHLHEVVTEELFWVLGVLSHTFHADQHAAADLLEALLTAKRIDYEDRYMLASILATVDHDSAPQIPRYWDLRKDLDDQFEFDEAVKSRLRETIETEGFHERLPENWTFSDMDV
;
A
#
# COMPACT_ATOMS: atom_id res chain seq x y z
N MET A 1 32.77 -33.67 -72.57
CA MET A 1 33.44 -33.47 -71.26
C MET A 1 33.10 -32.07 -70.79
N ASN A 2 32.09 -31.93 -69.91
CA ASN A 2 31.78 -30.66 -69.26
C ASN A 2 32.45 -30.67 -67.88
N THR A 3 33.46 -29.83 -67.71
CA THR A 3 34.09 -29.53 -66.41
C THR A 3 33.06 -28.85 -65.51
N LYS A 4 32.52 -29.57 -64.51
CA LYS A 4 31.73 -28.95 -63.44
C LYS A 4 32.67 -28.01 -62.68
N MET A 5 32.42 -26.70 -62.72
CA MET A 5 33.15 -25.74 -61.90
C MET A 5 32.77 -25.97 -60.44
N SER A 6 33.76 -26.36 -59.63
CA SER A 6 33.62 -26.47 -58.18
C SER A 6 33.71 -25.09 -57.54
N HIS A 7 32.81 -24.77 -56.62
CA HIS A 7 32.82 -23.52 -55.86
C HIS A 7 33.17 -23.81 -54.40
N LYS A 8 34.01 -22.96 -53.79
CA LYS A 8 34.42 -23.05 -52.39
C LYS A 8 33.67 -22.00 -51.57
N CYS A 9 33.08 -22.39 -50.44
CA CYS A 9 32.46 -21.44 -49.52
C CYS A 9 33.51 -20.56 -48.84
N GLY A 10 33.28 -19.25 -48.78
CA GLY A 10 34.15 -18.30 -48.08
C GLY A 10 34.04 -18.38 -46.54
N ALA A 11 32.96 -18.95 -46.01
CA ALA A 11 32.69 -19.06 -44.57
C ALA A 11 33.22 -20.37 -43.95
N CYS A 12 32.87 -21.55 -44.49
CA CYS A 12 33.28 -22.85 -43.93
C CYS A 12 34.40 -23.57 -44.72
N GLY A 13 34.74 -23.10 -45.92
CA GLY A 13 35.82 -23.67 -46.73
C GLY A 13 35.50 -24.96 -47.49
N GLU A 14 34.29 -25.50 -47.42
CA GLU A 14 33.90 -26.70 -48.18
C GLU A 14 33.73 -26.43 -49.70
N THR A 15 33.91 -27.48 -50.51
CA THR A 15 33.86 -27.40 -51.98
C THR A 15 32.71 -28.24 -52.54
N PHE A 16 31.83 -27.63 -53.33
CA PHE A 16 30.66 -28.30 -53.90
C PHE A 16 30.53 -28.07 -55.41
N THR A 17 29.83 -28.99 -56.10
CA THR A 17 29.77 -29.06 -57.58
C THR A 17 28.35 -28.95 -58.16
N THR A 18 27.34 -28.72 -57.32
CA THR A 18 25.91 -28.88 -57.68
C THR A 18 25.04 -27.63 -57.53
N LEU A 19 25.57 -26.48 -57.07
CA LEU A 19 24.78 -25.29 -56.76
C LEU A 19 25.41 -24.01 -57.33
N SER A 20 24.63 -23.19 -58.03
CA SER A 20 25.06 -21.90 -58.60
C SER A 20 25.32 -20.84 -57.52
N ARG A 21 26.22 -19.87 -57.79
CA ARG A 21 26.74 -18.79 -56.92
C ARG A 21 25.72 -17.96 -56.10
N LEU A 22 24.41 -18.15 -56.30
CA LEU A 22 23.32 -17.37 -55.69
C LEU A 22 22.38 -18.21 -54.77
N ARG A 23 22.74 -19.45 -54.39
CA ARG A 23 22.03 -20.22 -53.35
C ARG A 23 22.98 -20.56 -52.21
N LEU A 24 22.57 -20.22 -50.99
CA LEU A 24 23.27 -20.52 -49.74
C LEU A 24 23.06 -22.01 -49.40
N HIS A 25 24.14 -22.75 -49.16
CA HIS A 25 24.08 -24.02 -48.44
C HIS A 25 24.11 -23.75 -46.93
N ASP A 26 23.46 -24.59 -46.14
CA ASP A 26 23.54 -24.52 -44.68
C ASP A 26 24.95 -24.92 -44.23
N CYS A 27 25.74 -23.95 -43.77
CA CYS A 27 26.98 -24.25 -43.07
C CYS A 27 26.62 -24.90 -41.73
N PRO A 28 27.29 -25.99 -41.31
CA PRO A 28 27.25 -26.38 -39.92
C PRO A 28 27.79 -25.20 -39.11
N GLU A 29 26.98 -24.67 -38.20
CA GLU A 29 27.36 -23.57 -37.32
C GLU A 29 28.65 -23.94 -36.60
N GLU A 30 29.70 -23.14 -36.79
CA GLU A 30 30.72 -23.04 -35.76
C GLU A 30 29.99 -22.61 -34.50
N ALA A 31 30.24 -23.31 -33.39
CA ALA A 31 29.66 -23.02 -32.09
C ALA A 31 30.01 -21.58 -31.66
N SER A 32 29.22 -20.63 -32.15
CA SER A 32 29.15 -19.28 -31.60
C SER A 32 28.46 -19.43 -30.25
N LYS A 33 29.13 -18.93 -29.21
CA LYS A 33 28.63 -18.94 -27.84
C LYS A 33 27.17 -18.53 -27.84
N SER A 34 26.31 -19.43 -27.37
CA SER A 34 24.89 -19.22 -27.16
C SER A 34 24.68 -17.93 -26.36
N GLN A 35 24.29 -16.85 -27.02
CA GLN A 35 23.52 -15.80 -26.36
C GLN A 35 22.12 -16.38 -26.20
N ASP A 36 21.74 -16.63 -24.96
CA ASP A 36 20.45 -17.18 -24.59
C ASP A 36 19.34 -16.26 -25.14
N PRO A 37 18.49 -16.72 -26.07
CA PRO A 37 17.39 -15.91 -26.62
C PRO A 37 16.42 -15.42 -25.55
N LEU A 38 16.35 -16.13 -24.42
CA LEU A 38 15.56 -15.74 -23.25
C LEU A 38 16.19 -14.56 -22.51
N SER A 39 17.53 -14.48 -22.42
CA SER A 39 18.23 -13.34 -21.81
C SER A 39 18.01 -12.02 -22.56
N SER A 40 17.81 -12.04 -23.87
CA SER A 40 17.48 -10.84 -24.65
C SER A 40 16.01 -10.44 -24.54
N PHE A 41 15.11 -11.37 -24.21
CA PHE A 41 13.69 -11.11 -24.04
C PHE A 41 13.40 -10.65 -22.60
N ASP A 42 14.03 -11.27 -21.60
CA ASP A 42 13.97 -10.84 -20.20
C ASP A 42 14.58 -9.43 -20.04
N ALA A 43 15.76 -9.15 -20.63
CA ALA A 43 16.32 -7.80 -20.64
C ALA A 43 15.45 -6.76 -21.40
N PHE A 44 14.60 -7.21 -22.33
CA PHE A 44 13.64 -6.36 -23.03
C PHE A 44 12.39 -6.10 -22.18
N LEU A 45 11.90 -7.12 -21.46
CA LEU A 45 10.81 -6.97 -20.50
C LEU A 45 11.22 -6.13 -19.29
N ASP A 46 12.43 -6.31 -18.77
CA ASP A 46 13.02 -5.47 -17.72
C ASP A 46 13.15 -4.03 -18.22
N SER A 47 13.64 -3.80 -19.44
CA SER A 47 13.73 -2.46 -20.05
C SER A 47 12.36 -1.79 -20.26
N ILE A 48 11.32 -2.57 -20.56
CA ILE A 48 9.93 -2.08 -20.62
C ILE A 48 9.41 -1.79 -19.20
N SER A 49 9.67 -2.66 -18.23
CA SER A 49 9.29 -2.48 -16.83
C SER A 49 9.94 -1.25 -16.23
N ASP A 50 11.27 -1.12 -16.36
CA ASP A 50 12.07 0.04 -15.97
C ASP A 50 11.61 1.31 -16.71
N GLY A 51 11.26 1.17 -17.99
CA GLY A 51 10.75 2.28 -18.81
C GLY A 51 9.38 2.77 -18.33
N ILE A 52 8.49 1.85 -17.99
CA ILE A 52 7.16 2.12 -17.42
C ILE A 52 7.31 2.72 -16.01
N GLU A 53 8.21 2.19 -15.19
CA GLU A 53 8.49 2.70 -13.84
C GLU A 53 9.07 4.11 -13.90
N ALA A 54 10.05 4.37 -14.77
CA ALA A 54 10.61 5.70 -14.98
C ALA A 54 9.59 6.69 -15.56
N ASP A 55 8.73 6.26 -16.48
CA ASP A 55 7.63 7.07 -16.99
C ASP A 55 6.60 7.37 -15.90
N MET A 56 6.25 6.38 -15.08
CA MET A 56 5.32 6.56 -13.95
C MET A 56 5.90 7.55 -12.94
N GLN A 57 7.18 7.44 -12.60
CA GLN A 57 7.83 8.34 -11.66
C GLN A 57 8.00 9.76 -12.22
N ARG A 58 8.27 9.91 -13.52
CA ARG A 58 8.22 11.21 -14.20
C ARG A 58 6.82 11.83 -14.12
N ASN A 59 5.78 11.06 -14.41
CA ASN A 59 4.40 11.53 -14.37
C ASN A 59 3.98 11.98 -12.96
N VAL A 60 4.44 11.28 -11.92
CA VAL A 60 4.24 11.69 -10.52
C VAL A 60 4.91 13.04 -10.25
N GLN A 61 6.19 13.18 -10.59
CA GLN A 61 6.95 14.43 -10.38
C GLN A 61 6.36 15.61 -11.17
N GLU A 62 5.94 15.40 -12.41
CA GLU A 62 5.31 16.44 -13.21
C GLU A 62 3.98 16.90 -12.62
N ARG A 63 3.20 15.97 -12.07
CA ARG A 63 1.93 16.26 -11.41
C ARG A 63 2.10 17.00 -10.09
N GLU A 64 3.03 16.59 -9.24
CA GLU A 64 3.37 17.32 -8.02
C GLU A 64 3.87 18.74 -8.34
N LYS A 65 4.75 18.87 -9.34
CA LYS A 65 5.22 20.17 -9.79
C LYS A 65 4.07 21.07 -10.25
N ARG A 66 3.13 20.53 -11.02
CA ARG A 66 1.91 21.26 -11.42
C ARG A 66 1.10 21.69 -10.20
N GLY A 67 0.96 20.82 -9.20
CA GLY A 67 0.34 21.15 -7.92
C GLY A 67 1.03 22.32 -7.21
N LEU A 68 2.35 22.28 -7.09
CA LEU A 68 3.15 23.35 -6.48
C LEU A 68 3.03 24.68 -7.24
N GLU A 69 2.97 24.64 -8.57
CA GLU A 69 2.79 25.82 -9.41
C GLU A 69 1.37 26.41 -9.31
N ALA A 70 0.35 25.55 -9.18
CA ALA A 70 -1.05 25.95 -9.04
C ALA A 70 -1.39 26.45 -7.62
N ALA A 71 -0.76 25.87 -6.60
CA ALA A 71 -1.04 26.18 -5.21
C ALA A 71 -0.76 27.65 -4.87
N SER A 72 -1.64 28.23 -4.06
CA SER A 72 -1.49 29.62 -3.65
C SER A 72 -0.25 29.82 -2.77
N GLU A 73 0.32 31.03 -2.81
CA GLU A 73 1.38 31.42 -1.88
C GLU A 73 0.90 31.41 -0.41
N THR A 74 -0.42 31.51 -0.20
CA THR A 74 -1.01 31.41 1.15
C THR A 74 -0.91 29.99 1.68
N LEU A 75 -1.19 28.97 0.87
CA LEU A 75 -1.04 27.56 1.25
C LEU A 75 0.42 27.26 1.62
N LYS A 76 1.34 27.61 0.72
CA LYS A 76 2.78 27.40 0.92
C LYS A 76 3.28 28.09 2.18
N THR A 77 2.95 29.37 2.37
CA THR A 77 3.38 30.13 3.56
C THR A 77 2.80 29.54 4.84
N ASN A 78 1.51 29.20 4.88
CA ASN A 78 0.91 28.60 6.07
C ASN A 78 1.56 27.27 6.42
N LEU A 79 1.82 26.42 5.42
CA LEU A 79 2.49 25.14 5.63
C LEU A 79 3.94 25.32 6.11
N GLU A 80 4.71 26.24 5.52
CA GLU A 80 6.07 26.53 5.97
C GLU A 80 6.13 27.00 7.43
N VAL A 81 5.13 27.78 7.85
CA VAL A 81 5.03 28.26 9.23
C VAL A 81 4.51 27.15 10.17
N ALA A 82 3.60 26.29 9.70
CA ALA A 82 3.16 25.10 10.42
C ALA A 82 4.32 24.12 10.65
N ALA A 83 5.16 23.89 9.65
CA ALA A 83 6.37 23.08 9.74
C ALA A 83 7.44 23.65 10.71
N GLN A 84 7.29 24.91 11.14
CA GLN A 84 8.08 25.50 12.22
C GLN A 84 7.42 25.32 13.60
N GLY A 85 6.30 24.59 13.66
CA GLY A 85 5.55 24.26 14.85
C GLY A 85 4.43 25.23 15.21
N ASP A 86 4.01 26.15 14.33
CA ASP A 86 2.90 27.07 14.64
C ASP A 86 1.54 26.38 14.47
N VAL A 87 0.82 26.25 15.59
CA VAL A 87 -0.49 25.56 15.67
C VAL A 87 -1.55 26.28 14.84
N ASP A 88 -1.65 27.61 14.93
CA ASP A 88 -2.66 28.35 14.18
C ASP A 88 -2.38 28.29 12.67
N ALA A 89 -1.10 28.23 12.28
CA ALA A 89 -0.70 28.04 10.89
C ALA A 89 -1.05 26.65 10.37
N ALA A 90 -0.95 25.60 11.20
CA ALA A 90 -1.42 24.27 10.82
C ALA A 90 -2.92 24.27 10.51
N PHE A 91 -3.77 24.83 11.38
CA PHE A 91 -5.20 24.96 11.10
C PHE A 91 -5.47 25.77 9.82
N ARG A 92 -4.78 26.90 9.64
CA ARG A 92 -4.92 27.69 8.40
C ARG A 92 -4.41 26.96 7.16
N SER A 93 -3.38 26.12 7.30
CA SER A 93 -2.84 25.30 6.21
C SER A 93 -3.86 24.27 5.76
N VAL A 94 -4.43 23.49 6.68
CA VAL A 94 -5.47 22.49 6.38
C VAL A 94 -6.70 23.15 5.75
N ALA A 95 -7.16 24.28 6.30
CA ALA A 95 -8.28 25.04 5.74
C ALA A 95 -8.00 25.58 4.33
N GLN A 96 -6.77 26.02 4.09
CA GLN A 96 -6.38 26.50 2.78
C GLN A 96 -6.26 25.35 1.77
N TYR A 97 -5.71 24.22 2.21
CA TYR A 97 -5.51 23.01 1.43
C TYR A 97 -6.85 22.41 0.99
N GLU A 98 -7.77 22.18 1.92
CA GLU A 98 -9.15 21.75 1.63
C GLU A 98 -9.81 22.64 0.58
N ARG A 99 -9.71 23.96 0.76
CA ARG A 99 -10.35 24.92 -0.15
C ARG A 99 -9.79 24.83 -1.57
N GLU A 100 -8.48 24.69 -1.71
CA GLU A 100 -7.84 24.58 -3.03
C GLU A 100 -8.14 23.23 -3.67
N LEU A 101 -8.08 22.12 -2.90
CA LEU A 101 -8.51 20.82 -3.39
C LEU A 101 -9.95 20.86 -3.91
N LYS A 102 -10.86 21.45 -3.12
CA LYS A 102 -12.26 21.59 -3.48
C LYS A 102 -12.48 22.44 -4.72
N GLU A 103 -11.75 23.54 -4.87
CA GLU A 103 -11.84 24.41 -6.04
C GLU A 103 -11.57 23.63 -7.35
N TYR A 104 -10.48 22.86 -7.39
CA TYR A 104 -10.12 22.09 -8.58
C TYR A 104 -10.96 20.82 -8.75
N HIS A 105 -11.38 20.19 -7.66
CA HIS A 105 -12.30 19.06 -7.69
C HIS A 105 -13.66 19.47 -8.27
N ASP A 106 -14.28 20.54 -7.76
CA ASP A 106 -15.58 21.03 -8.21
C ASP A 106 -15.53 21.59 -9.65
N ALA A 107 -14.35 22.03 -10.11
CA ALA A 107 -14.08 22.44 -11.49
C ALA A 107 -13.77 21.26 -12.45
N GLU A 108 -13.76 20.01 -11.95
CA GLU A 108 -13.38 18.80 -12.68
C GLU A 108 -11.95 18.84 -13.28
N ASP A 109 -11.06 19.68 -12.74
CA ASP A 109 -9.62 19.70 -13.09
C ASP A 109 -8.85 18.72 -12.21
N TYR A 110 -9.10 17.43 -12.43
CA TYR A 110 -8.54 16.34 -11.63
C TYR A 110 -7.01 16.26 -11.68
N ASP A 111 -6.37 16.71 -12.76
CA ASP A 111 -4.91 16.76 -12.86
C ASP A 111 -4.32 17.74 -11.86
N THR A 112 -4.89 18.95 -11.78
CA THR A 112 -4.43 19.98 -10.85
C THR A 112 -4.85 19.64 -9.43
N TYR A 113 -6.09 19.19 -9.20
CA TYR A 113 -6.56 18.70 -7.90
C TYR A 113 -5.60 17.65 -7.34
N ARG A 114 -5.32 16.59 -8.11
CA ARG A 114 -4.43 15.55 -7.64
C ARG A 114 -2.96 15.96 -7.62
N GLY A 115 -2.57 16.98 -8.39
CA GLY A 115 -1.25 17.60 -8.29
C GLY A 115 -1.07 18.28 -6.94
N ILE A 116 -2.06 19.08 -6.51
CA ILE A 116 -2.07 19.74 -5.20
C ILE A 116 -2.13 18.69 -4.10
N LEU A 117 -2.98 17.67 -4.22
CA LEU A 117 -3.09 16.59 -3.24
C LEU A 117 -1.71 16.00 -2.93
N TRP A 118 -1.01 15.48 -3.94
CA TRP A 118 0.26 14.80 -3.69
C TRP A 118 1.41 15.75 -3.35
N ALA A 119 1.43 16.97 -3.89
CA ALA A 119 2.47 17.94 -3.59
C ALA A 119 2.48 18.39 -2.12
N PHE A 120 1.32 18.40 -1.47
CA PHE A 120 1.17 18.91 -0.10
C PHE A 120 0.83 17.82 0.92
N TYR A 121 0.49 16.61 0.49
CA TYR A 121 0.14 15.50 1.37
C TYR A 121 1.22 15.22 2.42
N GLU A 122 2.43 14.84 1.99
CA GLU A 122 3.52 14.46 2.90
C GLU A 122 3.94 15.63 3.80
N PRO A 123 4.25 16.83 3.26
CA PRO A 123 4.61 17.97 4.11
C PRO A 123 3.55 18.36 5.13
N ALA A 124 2.27 18.29 4.76
CA ALA A 124 1.17 18.61 5.69
C ALA A 124 1.01 17.54 6.77
N ALA A 125 1.09 16.26 6.40
CA ALA A 125 1.03 15.15 7.34
C ALA A 125 2.19 15.23 8.35
N GLU A 126 3.42 15.50 7.88
CA GLU A 126 4.58 15.69 8.76
C GLU A 126 4.41 16.88 9.71
N ALA A 127 4.00 18.05 9.20
CA ALA A 127 3.84 19.24 10.03
C ALA A 127 2.76 19.05 11.12
N ILE A 128 1.64 18.40 10.78
CA ILE A 128 0.57 18.11 11.73
C ILE A 128 1.03 17.07 12.75
N ASP A 129 1.73 16.02 12.31
CA ASP A 129 2.27 14.98 13.18
C ASP A 129 3.31 15.52 14.19
N GLU A 130 4.19 16.42 13.75
CA GLU A 130 5.16 17.09 14.62
C GLU A 130 4.48 17.94 15.68
N ILE A 131 3.44 18.71 15.30
CA ILE A 131 2.65 19.50 16.24
C ILE A 131 1.89 18.58 17.20
N ALA A 132 1.23 17.53 16.71
CA ALA A 132 0.50 16.57 17.52
C ALA A 132 1.39 15.85 18.54
N THR A 133 2.66 15.60 18.20
CA THR A 133 3.64 15.02 19.12
C THR A 133 3.95 15.95 20.30
N ARG A 134 3.84 17.28 20.11
CA ARG A 134 4.09 18.28 21.16
C ARG A 134 2.83 18.68 21.93
N GLU A 135 1.73 18.95 21.21
CA GLU A 135 0.47 19.44 21.78
C GLU A 135 -0.42 18.29 22.28
N GLY A 136 -0.23 17.08 21.76
CA GLY A 136 -0.99 15.89 22.14
C GLY A 136 -2.34 15.76 21.41
N TRP A 137 -3.20 14.92 21.97
CA TRP A 137 -4.50 14.56 21.38
C TRP A 137 -5.42 15.77 21.18
N ASP A 138 -5.44 16.73 22.10
CA ASP A 138 -6.37 17.88 22.04
C ASP A 138 -6.24 18.66 20.72
N PHE A 139 -5.03 18.78 20.16
CA PHE A 139 -4.81 19.41 18.86
C PHE A 139 -5.43 18.62 17.70
N LEU A 140 -5.31 17.28 17.72
CA LEU A 140 -5.91 16.41 16.72
C LEU A 140 -7.44 16.34 16.88
N ALA A 141 -7.94 16.41 18.11
CA ALA A 141 -9.36 16.49 18.42
C ALA A 141 -10.00 17.72 17.75
N ASP A 142 -9.36 18.89 17.87
CA ASP A 142 -9.82 20.11 17.19
C ASP A 142 -9.84 19.97 15.65
N LEU A 143 -8.89 19.22 15.07
CA LEU A 143 -8.88 18.93 13.62
C LEU A 143 -10.02 18.01 13.20
N ILE A 144 -10.24 16.88 13.90
CA ILE A 144 -11.33 15.96 13.55
C ILE A 144 -12.71 16.59 13.77
N ASP A 145 -12.85 17.49 14.75
CA ASP A 145 -14.08 18.25 14.99
C ASP A 145 -14.34 19.26 13.86
N ALA A 146 -13.30 19.84 13.29
CA ALA A 146 -13.40 20.77 12.16
C ALA A 146 -13.62 20.06 10.81
N TYR A 147 -13.17 18.80 10.70
CA TYR A 147 -13.24 17.97 9.50
C TYR A 147 -13.88 16.62 9.80
N PRO A 148 -15.14 16.59 10.27
CA PRO A 148 -15.80 15.34 10.61
C PRO A 148 -16.14 14.54 9.35
N ARG A 149 -16.14 13.22 9.47
CA ARG A 149 -16.71 12.33 8.47
C ARG A 149 -18.15 11.96 8.86
N GLU A 150 -19.11 12.77 8.42
CA GLU A 150 -20.53 12.50 8.69
C GLU A 150 -21.16 11.52 7.69
N SER A 151 -20.70 11.53 6.44
CA SER A 151 -21.15 10.61 5.38
C SER A 151 -20.10 10.46 4.28
N PRO A 152 -20.18 9.43 3.42
CA PRO A 152 -19.28 9.30 2.27
C PRO A 152 -19.41 10.40 1.23
N ALA A 153 -20.61 10.97 1.08
CA ALA A 153 -20.86 11.98 0.05
C ALA A 153 -20.21 13.33 0.37
N ASP A 154 -19.93 13.60 1.64
CA ASP A 154 -19.44 14.88 2.15
C ASP A 154 -18.08 14.72 2.86
N GLU A 155 -17.30 13.71 2.44
CA GLU A 155 -15.95 13.50 2.97
C GLU A 155 -15.04 14.70 2.66
N PRO A 156 -14.40 15.31 3.68
CA PRO A 156 -13.45 16.39 3.42
C PRO A 156 -12.26 15.93 2.59
N LEU A 157 -11.85 16.70 1.60
CA LEU A 157 -10.73 16.34 0.71
C LEU A 157 -9.37 16.36 1.42
N ALA A 158 -9.26 17.06 2.55
CA ALA A 158 -8.10 17.11 3.42
C ALA A 158 -8.05 15.94 4.44
N SER A 159 -9.07 15.10 4.53
CA SER A 159 -9.13 13.97 5.47
C SER A 159 -7.91 13.05 5.42
N PRO A 160 -7.34 12.69 4.25
CA PRO A 160 -6.15 11.83 4.18
C PRO A 160 -4.98 12.30 5.06
N VAL A 161 -4.73 13.61 5.10
CA VAL A 161 -3.64 14.21 5.88
C VAL A 161 -3.95 14.15 7.38
N ILE A 162 -5.22 14.33 7.75
CA ILE A 162 -5.69 14.28 9.15
C ILE A 162 -5.65 12.83 9.65
N GLU A 163 -6.15 11.88 8.86
CA GLU A 163 -6.12 10.46 9.15
C GLU A 163 -4.70 9.93 9.33
N ASN A 164 -3.76 10.36 8.48
CA ASN A 164 -2.35 10.00 8.62
C ASN A 164 -1.81 10.42 9.99
N ALA A 165 -2.02 11.67 10.40
CA ALA A 165 -1.57 12.18 11.69
C ALA A 165 -2.29 11.52 12.89
N VAL A 166 -3.61 11.30 12.79
CA VAL A 166 -4.40 10.57 13.79
C VAL A 166 -3.90 9.14 13.91
N GLY A 167 -3.65 8.46 12.79
CA GLY A 167 -3.13 7.10 12.74
C GLY A 167 -1.77 6.99 13.42
N ARG A 168 -0.82 7.87 13.09
CA ARG A 168 0.48 7.96 13.77
C ARG A 168 0.32 8.14 15.28
N HIS A 169 -0.58 9.04 15.70
CA HIS A 169 -0.87 9.28 17.11
C HIS A 169 -1.44 8.03 17.82
N VAL A 170 -2.39 7.33 17.19
CA VAL A 170 -2.98 6.08 17.70
C VAL A 170 -1.89 5.02 17.90
N VAL A 171 -1.04 4.81 16.90
CA VAL A 171 0.04 3.82 16.98
C VAL A 171 1.02 4.18 18.10
N ARG A 172 1.52 5.43 18.16
CA ARG A 172 2.46 5.84 19.22
C ARG A 172 1.84 5.75 20.61
N THR A 173 0.56 6.10 20.75
CA THR A 173 -0.17 5.99 22.02
C THR A 173 -0.27 4.54 22.46
N ARG A 174 -0.61 3.63 21.54
CA ARG A 174 -0.63 2.19 21.83
C ARG A 174 0.73 1.69 22.30
N LEU A 175 1.79 2.01 21.56
CA LEU A 175 3.14 1.53 21.85
C LEU A 175 3.66 2.06 23.20
N ARG A 176 3.34 3.32 23.55
CA ARG A 176 3.84 3.96 24.77
C ARG A 176 2.98 3.69 26.00
N ASP A 177 1.66 3.82 25.86
CA ASP A 177 0.72 3.93 26.97
C ASP A 177 -0.30 2.78 27.00
N GLY A 178 -0.29 1.92 25.98
CA GLY A 178 -1.18 0.77 25.83
C GLY A 178 -2.53 1.14 25.20
N VAL A 179 -3.30 0.10 24.83
CA VAL A 179 -4.55 0.27 24.07
C VAL A 179 -5.59 1.15 24.77
N ALA A 180 -5.73 1.03 26.09
CA ALA A 180 -6.74 1.79 26.84
C ALA A 180 -6.49 3.31 26.91
N ALA A 181 -5.31 3.77 26.49
CA ALA A 181 -4.97 5.19 26.42
C ALA A 181 -5.37 5.84 25.08
N ILE A 182 -5.72 5.03 24.07
CA ILE A 182 -6.15 5.54 22.77
C ILE A 182 -7.51 6.22 22.94
N SER A 183 -7.66 7.41 22.34
CA SER A 183 -8.96 8.10 22.35
C SER A 183 -10.01 7.32 21.56
N VAL A 184 -11.20 7.15 22.14
CA VAL A 184 -12.36 6.59 21.43
C VAL A 184 -12.73 7.42 20.21
N ASP A 185 -12.58 8.74 20.29
CA ASP A 185 -12.88 9.65 19.17
C ASP A 185 -11.90 9.44 18.01
N ALA A 186 -10.63 9.11 18.30
CA ALA A 186 -9.65 8.74 17.27
C ALA A 186 -10.07 7.46 16.53
N LEU A 187 -10.51 6.45 17.28
CA LEU A 187 -10.97 5.17 16.72
C LEU A 187 -12.26 5.37 15.92
N ALA A 188 -13.23 6.12 16.45
CA ALA A 188 -14.46 6.44 15.75
C ALA A 188 -14.19 7.19 14.45
N TYR A 189 -13.26 8.15 14.47
CA TYR A 189 -12.86 8.89 13.28
C TYR A 189 -12.24 7.96 12.23
N LEU A 190 -11.17 7.23 12.53
CA LEU A 190 -10.52 6.33 11.56
C LEU A 190 -11.49 5.24 11.07
N GLY A 191 -12.29 4.66 11.96
CA GLY A 191 -13.27 3.63 11.61
C GLY A 191 -14.35 4.12 10.63
N SER A 192 -14.61 5.42 10.55
CA SER A 192 -15.65 5.97 9.66
C SER A 192 -15.29 5.94 8.16
N PHE A 193 -14.04 5.62 7.81
CA PHE A 193 -13.54 5.68 6.42
C PHE A 193 -13.60 4.36 5.66
N TRP A 194 -14.29 3.33 6.19
CA TRP A 194 -14.36 2.04 5.52
C TRP A 194 -14.97 2.13 4.11
N GLU A 195 -15.98 2.99 3.87
CA GLU A 195 -16.57 3.20 2.53
C GLU A 195 -15.66 3.97 1.56
N SER A 196 -14.49 4.46 2.01
CA SER A 196 -13.56 5.26 1.18
C SER A 196 -12.50 4.41 0.46
N MET A 197 -12.65 3.08 0.44
CA MET A 197 -11.71 2.22 -0.27
C MET A 197 -11.61 2.57 -1.76
N GLY A 198 -10.37 2.64 -2.24
CA GLY A 198 -10.04 3.12 -3.58
C GLY A 198 -9.60 4.58 -3.62
N ASP A 199 -9.72 5.34 -2.52
CA ASP A 199 -9.06 6.62 -2.32
C ASP A 199 -8.05 6.56 -1.16
N VAL A 200 -7.26 7.63 -1.00
CA VAL A 200 -6.19 7.73 -0.01
C VAL A 200 -6.73 7.56 1.41
N SER A 201 -7.91 8.09 1.70
CA SER A 201 -8.52 8.01 3.03
C SER A 201 -8.89 6.58 3.47
N GLY A 202 -9.37 5.77 2.52
CA GLY A 202 -9.65 4.36 2.79
C GLY A 202 -8.41 3.62 3.28
N GLU A 203 -7.25 3.92 2.69
CA GLU A 203 -5.98 3.32 3.08
C GLU A 203 -5.43 3.91 4.39
N GLU A 204 -5.40 5.23 4.55
CA GLU A 204 -4.83 5.89 5.74
C GLU A 204 -5.53 5.50 7.05
N SER A 205 -6.82 5.17 6.95
CA SER A 205 -7.59 4.65 8.06
C SER A 205 -7.25 3.22 8.50
N PHE A 206 -6.37 2.47 7.82
CA PHE A 206 -5.97 1.11 8.24
C PHE A 206 -5.35 1.07 9.64
N THR A 207 -4.79 2.18 10.10
CA THR A 207 -4.32 2.34 11.48
C THR A 207 -5.40 2.15 12.54
N TYR A 208 -6.68 2.16 12.17
CA TYR A 208 -7.80 1.75 13.01
C TYR A 208 -7.57 0.39 13.69
N GLY A 209 -6.86 -0.54 13.04
CA GLY A 209 -6.52 -1.85 13.58
C GLY A 209 -5.69 -1.80 14.87
N TRP A 210 -4.95 -0.72 15.09
CA TRP A 210 -4.21 -0.49 16.34
C TRP A 210 -5.13 -0.28 17.55
N GLY A 211 -6.43 -0.06 17.36
CA GLY A 211 -7.42 -0.05 18.43
C GLY A 211 -7.89 -1.44 18.90
N ILE A 212 -7.40 -2.54 18.32
CA ILE A 212 -7.88 -3.89 18.66
C ILE A 212 -7.73 -4.19 20.17
N GLY A 213 -8.81 -4.67 20.80
CA GLY A 213 -8.85 -4.94 22.24
C GLY A 213 -9.12 -3.72 23.13
N HIS A 214 -9.50 -2.57 22.57
CA HIS A 214 -9.84 -1.39 23.35
C HIS A 214 -11.05 -1.64 24.28
N PRO A 215 -11.00 -1.25 25.58
CA PRO A 215 -12.01 -1.63 26.56
C PRO A 215 -13.37 -0.95 26.36
N GLU A 216 -13.40 0.23 25.74
CA GLU A 216 -14.61 1.05 25.57
C GLU A 216 -15.08 1.15 24.11
N TYR A 217 -14.36 0.53 23.18
CA TYR A 217 -14.64 0.64 21.74
C TYR A 217 -14.22 -0.65 21.03
N SER A 218 -15.14 -1.30 20.32
CA SER A 218 -14.89 -2.62 19.75
C SER A 218 -14.54 -2.55 18.27
N VAL A 219 -13.23 -2.49 17.98
CA VAL A 219 -12.69 -2.61 16.61
C VAL A 219 -13.08 -3.95 15.98
N ALA A 220 -13.05 -5.03 16.76
CA ALA A 220 -13.39 -6.37 16.27
C ALA A 220 -14.85 -6.47 15.82
N ASP A 221 -15.80 -5.93 16.61
CA ASP A 221 -17.22 -5.98 16.24
C ASP A 221 -17.50 -5.14 14.99
N HIS A 222 -16.85 -3.99 14.85
CA HIS A 222 -17.00 -3.15 13.67
C HIS A 222 -16.42 -3.81 12.41
N LEU A 223 -15.22 -4.38 12.49
CA LEU A 223 -14.63 -5.14 11.37
C LEU A 223 -15.49 -6.33 10.99
N HIS A 224 -16.07 -7.02 11.98
CA HIS A 224 -17.11 -7.99 11.69
C HIS A 224 -18.22 -7.34 10.89
N GLU A 225 -18.91 -6.33 11.41
CA GLU A 225 -20.06 -5.67 10.77
C GLU A 225 -19.84 -5.41 9.29
N VAL A 226 -18.75 -4.74 8.94
CA VAL A 226 -18.50 -4.21 7.58
C VAL A 226 -17.82 -5.17 6.60
N VAL A 227 -17.29 -6.32 7.04
CA VAL A 227 -16.48 -7.23 6.17
C VAL A 227 -17.18 -7.70 4.90
N THR A 228 -18.51 -7.85 4.93
CA THR A 228 -19.29 -8.28 3.76
C THR A 228 -19.61 -7.13 2.80
N GLU A 229 -19.40 -5.89 3.22
CA GLU A 229 -19.64 -4.69 2.43
C GLU A 229 -18.32 -4.14 1.87
N GLU A 230 -17.26 -4.12 2.67
CA GLU A 230 -15.94 -3.65 2.25
C GLU A 230 -14.81 -4.55 2.76
N LEU A 231 -14.60 -5.63 2.02
CA LEU A 231 -13.62 -6.66 2.35
C LEU A 231 -12.17 -6.17 2.28
N PHE A 232 -11.84 -5.29 1.32
CA PHE A 232 -10.47 -4.82 1.13
C PHE A 232 -10.03 -3.86 2.25
N TRP A 233 -10.95 -3.06 2.77
CA TRP A 233 -10.67 -2.24 3.96
C TRP A 233 -10.37 -3.12 5.16
N VAL A 234 -11.20 -4.13 5.42
CA VAL A 234 -11.00 -5.08 6.53
C VAL A 234 -9.67 -5.81 6.40
N LEU A 235 -9.30 -6.22 5.18
CA LEU A 235 -8.01 -6.85 4.92
C LEU A 235 -6.83 -5.90 5.28
N GLY A 236 -6.91 -4.62 4.87
CA GLY A 236 -5.93 -3.60 5.20
C GLY A 236 -5.80 -3.38 6.70
N VAL A 237 -6.93 -3.26 7.40
CA VAL A 237 -6.96 -3.11 8.86
C VAL A 237 -6.41 -4.34 9.58
N LEU A 238 -6.73 -5.55 9.12
CA LEU A 238 -6.25 -6.80 9.71
C LEU A 238 -4.72 -6.88 9.75
N SER A 239 -4.05 -6.39 8.69
CA SER A 239 -2.59 -6.26 8.68
C SER A 239 -2.09 -5.53 9.93
N HIS A 240 -2.67 -4.37 10.22
CA HIS A 240 -2.31 -3.56 11.37
C HIS A 240 -2.64 -4.22 12.71
N THR A 241 -3.73 -4.99 12.79
CA THR A 241 -4.09 -5.68 14.04
C THR A 241 -3.01 -6.68 14.49
N PHE A 242 -2.38 -7.40 13.57
CA PHE A 242 -1.32 -8.37 13.90
C PHE A 242 -0.10 -7.69 14.53
N HIS A 243 0.30 -6.53 13.99
CA HIS A 243 1.39 -5.73 14.58
C HIS A 243 1.01 -5.10 15.91
N ALA A 244 -0.29 -4.87 16.15
CA ALA A 244 -0.79 -4.26 17.37
C ALA A 244 -0.96 -5.26 18.53
N ASP A 245 -1.48 -6.45 18.27
CA ASP A 245 -1.63 -7.59 19.20
C ASP A 245 -2.01 -8.88 18.45
N GLN A 246 -1.05 -9.81 18.35
CA GLN A 246 -1.22 -11.05 17.60
C GLN A 246 -2.31 -11.97 18.16
N HIS A 247 -2.57 -11.96 19.47
CA HIS A 247 -3.59 -12.82 20.06
C HIS A 247 -4.98 -12.29 19.74
N ALA A 248 -5.20 -10.98 19.91
CA ALA A 248 -6.47 -10.35 19.58
C ALA A 248 -6.74 -10.37 18.07
N ALA A 249 -5.71 -10.21 17.24
CA ALA A 249 -5.79 -10.36 15.79
C ALA A 249 -6.16 -11.79 15.38
N ALA A 250 -5.57 -12.81 16.02
CA ALA A 250 -5.90 -14.21 15.76
C ALA A 250 -7.35 -14.54 16.16
N ASP A 251 -7.82 -14.04 17.31
CA ASP A 251 -9.22 -14.19 17.73
C ASP A 251 -10.18 -13.59 16.68
N LEU A 252 -9.89 -12.39 16.19
CA LEU A 252 -10.68 -11.73 15.16
C LEU A 252 -10.64 -12.51 13.84
N LEU A 253 -9.46 -12.89 13.36
CA LEU A 253 -9.32 -13.61 12.09
C LEU A 253 -10.09 -14.93 12.16
N GLU A 254 -9.95 -15.73 13.22
CA GLU A 254 -10.71 -16.97 13.39
C GLU A 254 -12.22 -16.74 13.39
N ALA A 255 -12.69 -15.71 14.07
CA ALA A 255 -14.10 -15.36 14.08
C ALA A 255 -14.59 -15.02 12.67
N LEU A 256 -13.78 -14.31 11.86
CA LEU A 256 -14.11 -14.00 10.47
C LEU A 256 -14.08 -15.26 9.59
N LEU A 257 -13.06 -16.10 9.71
CA LEU A 257 -12.91 -17.33 8.95
C LEU A 257 -13.96 -18.39 9.28
N THR A 258 -14.61 -18.30 10.44
CA THR A 258 -15.71 -19.22 10.82
C THR A 258 -17.10 -18.61 10.59
N ALA A 259 -17.17 -17.33 10.21
CA ALA A 259 -18.44 -16.62 10.01
C ALA A 259 -19.14 -17.07 8.73
N LYS A 260 -20.23 -17.83 8.89
CA LYS A 260 -21.03 -18.40 7.78
C LYS A 260 -21.65 -17.37 6.80
N ARG A 261 -21.68 -16.10 7.16
CA ARG A 261 -22.19 -15.04 6.28
C ARG A 261 -21.15 -14.59 5.24
N ILE A 262 -19.88 -14.86 5.49
CA ILE A 262 -18.78 -14.58 4.58
C ILE A 262 -18.60 -15.83 3.73
N ASP A 263 -18.51 -15.67 2.41
CA ASP A 263 -18.38 -16.81 1.52
C ASP A 263 -17.01 -17.47 1.63
N TYR A 264 -16.82 -18.60 0.94
CA TYR A 264 -15.56 -19.34 1.05
C TYR A 264 -14.37 -18.57 0.46
N GLU A 265 -14.55 -17.87 -0.66
CA GLU A 265 -13.45 -17.17 -1.33
C GLU A 265 -13.05 -15.92 -0.55
N ASP A 266 -14.02 -15.18 -0.03
CA ASP A 266 -13.77 -14.02 0.82
C ASP A 266 -13.05 -14.42 2.11
N ARG A 267 -13.44 -15.55 2.73
CA ARG A 267 -12.71 -16.07 3.90
C ARG A 267 -11.30 -16.53 3.55
N TYR A 268 -11.11 -17.16 2.39
CA TYR A 268 -9.77 -17.50 1.92
C TYR A 268 -8.92 -16.24 1.68
N MET A 269 -9.50 -15.18 1.12
CA MET A 269 -8.83 -13.90 0.93
C MET A 269 -8.50 -13.20 2.26
N LEU A 270 -9.37 -13.27 3.27
CA LEU A 270 -9.03 -12.80 4.62
C LEU A 270 -7.84 -13.56 5.20
N ALA A 271 -7.76 -14.88 4.95
CA ALA A 271 -6.66 -15.70 5.43
C ALA A 271 -5.33 -15.40 4.73
N SER A 272 -5.34 -14.82 3.52
CA SER A 272 -4.10 -14.47 2.80
C SER A 272 -3.29 -13.39 3.49
N ILE A 273 -3.88 -12.62 4.42
CA ILE A 273 -3.14 -11.64 5.22
C ILE A 273 -1.99 -12.28 6.00
N LEU A 274 -2.11 -13.57 6.34
CA LEU A 274 -1.06 -14.32 7.01
C LEU A 274 0.21 -14.40 6.17
N ALA A 275 0.11 -14.40 4.83
CA ALA A 275 1.27 -14.35 3.95
C ALA A 275 2.01 -13.01 4.08
N THR A 276 1.28 -11.89 4.07
CA THR A 276 1.83 -10.54 4.24
C THR A 276 2.56 -10.40 5.57
N VAL A 277 1.96 -10.90 6.64
CA VAL A 277 2.50 -10.82 8.00
C VAL A 277 3.70 -11.76 8.18
N ASP A 278 3.66 -13.00 7.67
CA ASP A 278 4.78 -13.97 7.75
C ASP A 278 6.00 -13.53 6.91
N HIS A 279 5.80 -12.71 5.87
CA HIS A 279 6.89 -12.06 5.13
C HIS A 279 7.55 -10.89 5.87
N ASP A 280 7.10 -10.54 7.08
CA ASP A 280 7.62 -9.39 7.85
C ASP A 280 7.57 -8.07 7.04
N SER A 281 6.49 -7.94 6.25
CA SER A 281 6.16 -6.74 5.50
C SER A 281 5.48 -5.76 6.43
N ALA A 282 6.27 -4.95 7.14
CA ALA A 282 5.75 -3.90 8.00
C ALA A 282 4.71 -3.05 7.24
N PRO A 283 3.62 -2.62 7.90
CA PRO A 283 2.58 -1.84 7.24
C PRO A 283 3.17 -0.57 6.62
N GLN A 284 2.80 -0.31 5.37
CA GLN A 284 3.26 0.87 4.61
C GLN A 284 2.40 2.10 4.87
N ILE A 285 1.30 1.91 5.61
CA ILE A 285 0.41 2.95 6.10
C ILE A 285 0.72 3.17 7.58
N PRO A 286 0.65 4.40 8.11
CA PRO A 286 0.46 5.68 7.41
C PRO A 286 1.55 5.98 6.38
N ARG A 287 1.18 6.53 5.21
CA ARG A 287 2.17 6.88 4.17
C ARG A 287 3.18 7.88 4.72
N TYR A 288 4.40 7.83 4.18
CA TYR A 288 5.52 8.70 4.55
C TYR A 288 5.90 8.63 6.03
N TRP A 289 5.56 7.53 6.70
CA TRP A 289 6.06 7.22 8.02
C TRP A 289 6.68 5.83 8.03
N ASP A 290 7.92 5.76 8.46
CA ASP A 290 8.65 4.51 8.60
C ASP A 290 8.29 3.88 9.96
N LEU A 291 7.10 3.28 10.03
CA LEU A 291 6.58 2.61 11.22
C LEU A 291 7.59 1.60 11.79
N ARG A 292 8.40 0.97 10.93
CA ARG A 292 9.40 -0.02 11.33
C ARG A 292 10.46 0.55 12.27
N LYS A 293 10.81 1.84 12.13
CA LYS A 293 11.73 2.51 13.07
C LYS A 293 11.14 2.62 14.48
N ASP A 294 9.82 2.68 14.61
CA ASP A 294 9.13 2.85 15.88
C ASP A 294 8.71 1.50 16.51
N LEU A 295 8.63 0.42 15.72
CA LEU A 295 8.37 -0.94 16.22
C LEU A 295 9.61 -1.63 16.81
N ASP A 296 10.81 -1.13 16.50
CA ASP A 296 12.12 -1.57 17.03
C ASP A 296 12.45 -3.07 16.88
N ASP A 297 11.61 -3.87 16.20
CA ASP A 297 11.81 -5.30 15.95
C ASP A 297 11.18 -5.79 14.63
N GLN A 298 11.69 -6.92 14.13
CA GLN A 298 11.06 -7.67 13.03
C GLN A 298 9.82 -8.40 13.55
N PHE A 299 8.76 -8.48 12.75
CA PHE A 299 7.59 -9.24 13.14
C PHE A 299 7.94 -10.73 13.18
N GLU A 300 7.74 -11.35 14.35
CA GLU A 300 7.81 -12.79 14.52
C GLU A 300 6.51 -13.27 15.17
N PHE A 301 5.91 -14.32 14.60
CA PHE A 301 4.73 -14.92 15.20
C PHE A 301 5.07 -15.55 16.56
N ASP A 302 4.20 -15.32 17.54
CA ASP A 302 4.14 -16.20 18.71
C ASP A 302 3.79 -17.62 18.23
N GLU A 303 4.58 -18.62 18.64
CA GLU A 303 4.43 -20.01 18.19
C GLU A 303 3.05 -20.61 18.52
N ALA A 304 2.43 -20.19 19.63
CA ALA A 304 1.08 -20.62 19.98
C ALA A 304 0.04 -19.98 19.05
N VAL A 305 0.20 -18.69 18.70
CA VAL A 305 -0.64 -18.01 17.70
C VAL A 305 -0.48 -18.67 16.32
N LYS A 306 0.76 -18.90 15.88
CA LYS A 306 1.06 -19.57 14.60
C LYS A 306 0.42 -20.94 14.50
N SER A 307 0.60 -21.76 15.54
CA SER A 307 0.04 -23.12 15.59
C SER A 307 -1.49 -23.11 15.57
N ARG A 308 -2.10 -22.20 16.33
CA ARG A 308 -3.55 -22.05 16.41
C ARG A 308 -4.16 -21.62 15.07
N LEU A 309 -3.58 -20.60 14.44
CA LEU A 309 -4.02 -20.14 13.12
C LEU A 309 -3.85 -21.24 12.07
N ARG A 310 -2.76 -22.01 12.14
CA ARG A 310 -2.56 -23.17 11.25
C ARG A 310 -3.69 -24.19 11.38
N GLU A 311 -4.10 -24.54 12.60
CA GLU A 311 -5.24 -25.43 12.85
C GLU A 311 -6.55 -24.87 12.26
N THR A 312 -6.76 -23.55 12.34
CA THR A 312 -7.91 -22.88 11.72
C THR A 312 -7.88 -23.01 10.19
N ILE A 313 -6.73 -22.77 9.53
CA ILE A 313 -6.56 -22.94 8.08
C ILE A 313 -6.83 -24.40 7.66
N GLU A 314 -6.39 -25.36 8.47
CA GLU A 314 -6.64 -26.78 8.24
C GLU A 314 -8.14 -27.12 8.39
N THR A 315 -8.78 -26.61 9.43
CA THR A 315 -10.20 -26.83 9.75
C THR A 315 -11.15 -26.26 8.69
N GLU A 316 -10.85 -25.07 8.18
CA GLU A 316 -11.64 -24.43 7.12
C GLU A 316 -11.37 -25.01 5.72
N GLY A 317 -10.41 -25.94 5.59
CA GLY A 317 -10.09 -26.62 4.33
C GLY A 317 -9.22 -25.80 3.37
N PHE A 318 -8.75 -24.62 3.78
CA PHE A 318 -7.95 -23.74 2.93
C PHE A 318 -6.61 -24.36 2.53
N HIS A 319 -6.03 -25.19 3.39
CA HIS A 319 -4.80 -25.95 3.13
C HIS A 319 -4.87 -26.85 1.88
N GLU A 320 -6.06 -27.26 1.42
CA GLU A 320 -6.22 -28.07 0.21
C GLU A 320 -5.79 -27.35 -1.07
N ARG A 321 -5.70 -26.01 -1.04
CA ARG A 321 -5.19 -25.17 -2.13
C ARG A 321 -3.67 -25.00 -2.08
N LEU A 322 -3.02 -25.44 -1.02
CA LEU A 322 -1.61 -25.19 -0.73
C LEU A 322 -0.76 -26.45 -0.95
N PRO A 323 0.57 -26.33 -1.10
CA PRO A 323 1.48 -27.47 -1.15
C PRO A 323 1.47 -28.32 0.15
N GLU A 324 1.92 -29.58 0.08
CA GLU A 324 1.91 -30.48 1.25
C GLU A 324 2.67 -29.94 2.49
N ASN A 325 3.72 -29.13 2.29
CA ASN A 325 4.53 -28.54 3.36
C ASN A 325 4.35 -27.02 3.45
N TRP A 326 3.12 -26.55 3.28
CA TRP A 326 2.81 -25.13 3.20
C TRP A 326 3.18 -24.33 4.46
N THR A 327 3.57 -23.08 4.24
CA THR A 327 3.69 -22.01 5.24
C THR A 327 2.66 -20.91 4.96
N PHE A 328 2.52 -19.93 5.87
CA PHE A 328 1.60 -18.80 5.61
C PHE A 328 2.02 -18.00 4.36
N SER A 329 3.31 -17.91 4.06
CA SER A 329 3.81 -17.33 2.80
C SER A 329 3.21 -17.94 1.53
N ASP A 330 2.80 -19.22 1.54
CA ASP A 330 2.18 -19.88 0.38
C ASP A 330 0.72 -19.46 0.15
N MET A 331 0.12 -18.70 1.08
CA MET A 331 -1.27 -18.23 0.98
C MET A 331 -1.44 -16.94 0.18
N ASP A 332 -0.35 -16.42 -0.41
CA ASP A 332 -0.39 -15.23 -1.27
C ASP A 332 -1.34 -15.46 -2.46
N VAL A 333 -2.20 -14.47 -2.76
CA VAL A 333 -3.32 -14.59 -3.74
C VAL A 333 -3.04 -13.86 -5.02
#